data_AF-A0A2E4YXV0-F1
#
_entry.id   AF-A0A2E4YXV0-F1
#
_cell.length_a   1.000
_cell.length_b   1.000
_cell.length_c   1.000
_cell.angle_alpha   90.00
_cell.angle_beta   90.00
_cell.angle_gamma   90.00
#
_symmetry.space_group_name_H-M   'P 1'
#
loop_
_entity.id
_entity.type
_entity.pdbx_description
1 polymer ?
#
loop_
_entity_poly.entity_id
_entity_poly.type
_entity_poly.pdbx_seq_one_letter_code
_entity_poly.pdbx_strand_id
1 'polypeptide(L)' 'MSASFEEDKVFTYLDELRDSGVTNMFGAGPYLEQEFGVSRRVSHVLLETWMRSKREGTSE' A
#
# COMPACT_ATOMS: atom_id res chain seq x y z
N MET A 1 -8.54 11.07 13.83
CA MET A 1 -7.76 9.84 13.56
C MET A 1 -6.31 10.26 13.40
N SER A 2 -5.34 9.51 13.95
CA SER A 2 -3.92 9.83 13.75
C SER A 2 -3.47 9.31 12.39
N ALA A 3 -2.59 10.04 11.70
CA ALA A 3 -2.09 9.67 10.38
C ALA A 3 -1.45 8.26 10.35
N SER A 4 -0.83 7.84 11.45
CA SER A 4 -0.21 6.52 11.59
C SER A 4 -1.21 5.35 11.47
N PHE A 5 -2.43 5.52 11.99
CA PHE A 5 -3.42 4.43 12.00
C PHE A 5 -4.01 4.17 10.60
N GLU A 6 -4.03 5.18 9.74
CA GLU A 6 -4.46 5.03 8.35
C GLU A 6 -3.37 4.37 7.50
N GLU A 7 -2.10 4.69 7.74
CA GLU A 7 -0.96 4.04 7.04
C GLU A 7 -0.86 2.55 7.37
N ASP A 8 -0.99 2.16 8.64
CA ASP A 8 -0.92 0.76 9.06
C ASP A 8 -1.96 -0.11 8.33
N LYS A 9 -3.20 0.38 8.23
CA LYS A 9 -4.29 -0.32 7.53
C LYS A 9 -3.99 -0.49 6.05
N VAL A 10 -3.52 0.58 5.41
CA VAL A 10 -3.15 0.54 4.00
C VAL A 10 -2.02 -0.45 3.76
N PHE A 11 -1.03 -0.51 4.67
CA PHE A 11 0.11 -1.40 4.51
C PHE A 11 -0.26 -2.87 4.76
N THR A 12 -1.09 -3.16 5.76
CA THR A 12 -1.66 -4.50 5.96
C THR A 12 -2.44 -4.96 4.73
N TYR A 13 -3.29 -4.10 4.19
CA TYR A 13 -4.03 -4.40 2.96
C TYR A 13 -3.11 -4.69 1.77
N LEU A 14 -2.05 -3.90 1.58
CA LEU A 14 -1.09 -4.11 0.49
C LEU A 14 -0.28 -5.40 0.65
N ASP A 15 0.02 -5.79 1.89
CA ASP A 15 0.67 -7.08 2.17
C ASP A 15 -0.26 -8.26 1.82
N GLU A 16 -1.52 -8.21 2.25
CA GLU A 16 -2.53 -9.21 1.89
C GLU A 16 -2.77 -9.28 0.38
N LEU A 17 -2.86 -8.12 -0.28
CA LEU A 17 -3.02 -8.04 -1.73
C LEU A 17 -1.82 -8.64 -2.48
N ARG A 18 -0.60 -8.37 -2.02
CA ARG A 18 0.62 -8.99 -2.57
C ARG A 18 0.58 -10.50 -2.42
N ASP A 19 0.27 -10.97 -1.21
CA ASP A 19 0.29 -12.39 -0.88
C ASP A 19 -0.84 -13.16 -1.58
N SER A 20 -1.94 -12.48 -1.93
CA SER A 20 -3.03 -13.03 -2.74
C SER A 20 -2.61 -13.36 -4.18
N GLY A 21 -1.60 -12.68 -4.72
CA GLY A 21 -1.15 -12.84 -6.10
C GLY A 21 -2.13 -12.35 -7.18
N VAL A 22 -3.25 -11.71 -6.81
CA VAL A 22 -4.29 -11.24 -7.76
C VAL A 22 -3.75 -10.17 -8.71
N THR A 23 -2.82 -9.34 -8.24
CA THR A 23 -2.13 -8.33 -9.06
C THR A 23 -0.66 -8.27 -8.67
N ASN A 24 0.19 -7.83 -9.61
CA ASN A 24 1.50 -7.32 -9.22
C ASN A 24 1.34 -5.97 -8.51
N MET A 25 2.36 -5.57 -7.75
CA MET A 25 2.27 -4.34 -6.95
C MET A 25 2.26 -3.06 -7.78
N PHE A 26 2.67 -3.08 -9.05
CA PHE A 26 2.49 -1.95 -9.96
C PHE A 26 1.02 -1.71 -10.34
N GLY A 27 0.19 -2.77 -10.26
CA GLY A 27 -1.26 -2.73 -10.47
C GLY A 27 -2.07 -2.55 -9.19
N ALA A 28 -1.46 -2.32 -8.03
CA ALA A 28 -2.16 -2.20 -6.75
C ALA A 28 -2.88 -0.84 -6.56
N GLY A 29 -2.54 0.19 -7.34
CA GLY A 29 -3.14 1.52 -7.24
C GLY A 29 -4.68 1.54 -7.29
N PRO A 30 -5.34 0.92 -8.29
CA PRO A 30 -6.79 0.83 -8.37
C PRO A 30 -7.46 0.15 -7.18
N TYR A 31 -6.80 -0.82 -6.54
CA TYR A 31 -7.32 -1.50 -5.35
C TYR A 31 -7.38 -0.57 -4.15
N LEU A 32 -6.36 0.27 -3.98
CA LEU A 32 -6.35 1.30 -2.94
C LEU A 32 -7.44 2.35 -3.17
N GLU A 33 -7.64 2.79 -4.42
CA GLU A 33 -8.71 3.73 -4.77
C GLU A 33 -10.09 3.16 -4.43
N GLN A 34 -10.31 1.87 -4.72
CA GLN A 34 -11.57 1.19 -4.46
C GLN A 34 -11.80 0.93 -2.96
N GLU A 35 -10.79 0.44 -2.24
CA GLU A 35 -10.92 0.05 -0.82
C GLU A 35 -10.98 1.26 0.12
N PHE A 36 -10.13 2.27 -0.13
CA PHE A 36 -9.97 3.42 0.77
C PHE A 36 -10.61 4.70 0.23
N GLY A 37 -11.20 4.69 -0.97
CA GLY A 37 -11.82 5.86 -1.58
C GLY A 37 -10.84 7.00 -1.87
N VAL A 38 -9.55 6.70 -1.99
CA VAL A 38 -8.50 7.69 -2.21
C VAL A 38 -8.36 8.03 -3.70
N SER A 39 -7.84 9.22 -3.99
CA SER A 39 -7.51 9.59 -5.37
C SER A 39 -6.33 8.78 -5.90
N ARG A 40 -6.23 8.62 -7.23
CA ARG A 40 -5.07 8.02 -7.90
C ARG A 40 -3.71 8.57 -7.46
N ARG A 41 -3.63 9.88 -7.21
CA ARG A 41 -2.38 10.49 -6.72
C ARG A 41 -2.03 9.97 -5.33
N VAL A 42 -3.02 9.87 -4.45
CA VAL A 42 -2.85 9.38 -3.08
C VAL A 42 -2.54 7.89 -3.08
N SER A 43 -3.20 7.08 -3.92
CA SER A 43 -2.91 5.65 -4.05
C SER A 43 -1.46 5.40 -4.48
N HIS A 44 -0.94 6.17 -5.44
CA HIS A 44 0.45 6.09 -5.86
C HIS A 44 1.43 6.44 -4.73
N VAL A 45 1.16 7.49 -3.95
CA VAL A 45 2.00 7.89 -2.81
C VAL A 45 2.03 6.79 -1.75
N LEU A 46 0.85 6.27 -1.36
CA LEU A 46 0.74 5.20 -0.38
C LEU A 46 1.49 3.93 -0.80
N LEU A 47 1.31 3.53 -2.06
CA LEU A 47 2.01 2.39 -2.64
C LEU A 47 3.53 2.60 -2.67
N GLU A 48 3.99 3.80 -3.01
CA GLU A 48 5.42 4.13 -2.98
C GLU A 48 6.01 4.06 -1.57
N THR A 49 5.31 4.62 -0.58
CA THR A 49 5.72 4.57 0.83
C THR A 49 5.80 3.13 1.31
N TRP A 50 4.81 2.29 1.00
CA TRP A 50 4.84 0.86 1.31
C TRP A 50 6.02 0.16 0.62
N MET A 51 6.28 0.43 -0.67
CA MET A 51 7.42 -0.18 -1.37
C MET A 51 8.76 0.23 -0.77
N ARG A 52 8.90 1.47 -0.27
CA ARG A 52 10.11 1.93 0.42
C ARG A 52 10.28 1.19 1.76
N SER A 53 9.21 1.05 2.55
CA SER A 53 9.29 0.34 3.84
C SER A 53 9.70 -1.13 3.68
N LYS A 54 9.29 -1.80 2.59
CA LYS A 54 9.73 -3.19 2.31
C LYS A 54 11.19 -3.31 1.84
N ARG A 55 11.76 -2.25 1.26
CA ARG A 55 13.18 -2.23 0.88
C ARG A 55 14.09 -1.95 2.08
N GLU A 56 13.66 -1.05 2.96
CA GLU A 56 14.43 -0.65 4.15
C GLU A 56 14.42 -1.73 5.25
N GLY A 57 13.47 -2.68 5.21
CA GLY A 57 13.51 -3.90 6.02
C GLY A 57 14.56 -4.95 5.60
N THR A 58 15.40 -4.65 4.61
CA THR A 58 16.58 -5.48 4.23
C THR A 58 17.86 -4.72 4.59
N SER A 59 18.11 -4.57 5.88
CA SER A 59 19.42 -4.19 6.42
C SER A 59 19.57 -4.93 7.74
N GLU A 60 19.89 -6.22 7.63
CA GLU A 60 20.55 -7.00 8.69
C GLU A 60 22.07 -6.82 8.56
#